data_AF-A0A3M2CPD3-F1
#
_entry.id   AF-A0A3M2CPD3-F1
#
_cell.length_a   1.000
_cell.length_b   1.000
_cell.length_c   1.000
_cell.angle_alpha   90.00
_cell.angle_beta   90.00
_cell.angle_gamma   90.00
#
_symmetry.space_group_name_H-M   'P 1'
#
loop_
_entity.id
_entity.type
_entity.pdbx_description
1 polymer ?
#
loop_
_entity_poly.entity_id
_entity_poly.type
_entity_poly.pdbx_seq_one_letter_code
_entity_poly.pdbx_strand_id
1 'polypeptide(L)' 'MAIRIKSRGGESVDQLMRRFKKLCEKEGLTKDIKKKEFYEKPSERRRRAARKSQTRKVGN' A
#
# COMPACT_ATOMS: atom_id res chain seq x y z
N MET A 1 -4.13 -4.48 -8.21
CA MET A 1 -2.98 -4.25 -9.10
C MET A 1 -1.94 -5.33 -8.81
N ALA A 2 -1.41 -6.02 -9.82
CA ALA A 2 -0.31 -6.96 -9.62
C ALA A 2 1.01 -6.18 -9.61
N ILE A 3 1.78 -6.27 -8.52
CA ILE A 3 3.10 -5.66 -8.43
C ILE A 3 4.05 -6.51 -9.26
N ARG A 4 4.55 -5.95 -10.38
CA ARG A 4 5.52 -6.60 -11.25
C ARG A 4 6.81 -5.80 -11.26
N ILE A 5 7.93 -6.51 -11.10
CA ILE A 5 9.27 -5.93 -11.16
C ILE A 5 10.14 -6.78 -12.08
N LYS A 6 10.92 -6.12 -12.95
CA LYS A 6 11.90 -6.76 -13.84
C LYS A 6 13.30 -6.32 -13.41
N SER A 7 14.28 -7.22 -13.51
CA SER A 7 15.68 -6.85 -13.30
C SER A 7 16.11 -5.84 -14.38
N ARG A 8 16.95 -4.88 -13.99
CA ARG A 8 17.66 -4.03 -14.95
C ARG A 8 19.08 -4.58 -15.13
N GLY A 9 19.68 -4.36 -16.30
CA GLY A 9 21.07 -4.76 -16.55
C GLY A 9 22.01 -4.06 -15.57
N GLY A 10 22.91 -4.83 -14.95
CA GLY A 10 23.87 -4.34 -13.95
C GLY A 10 23.31 -4.12 -12.54
N GLU A 11 22.06 -4.49 -12.28
CA GLU A 11 21.45 -4.35 -10.95
C GLU A 11 21.77 -5.55 -10.05
N SER A 12 22.14 -5.29 -8.79
CA SER A 12 22.32 -6.35 -7.79
C SER A 12 20.96 -6.84 -7.25
N VAL A 13 20.93 -8.08 -6.74
CA VAL A 13 19.73 -8.67 -6.14
C VAL A 13 19.16 -7.80 -5.01
N ASP A 14 20.03 -7.18 -4.21
CA ASP A 14 19.66 -6.28 -3.12
C ASP A 14 18.97 -5.00 -3.61
N GLN A 15 19.45 -4.41 -4.70
CA GLN A 15 18.82 -3.23 -5.31
C GLN A 15 17.42 -3.56 -5.84
N LEU A 16 17.29 -4.73 -6.49
CA LEU A 16 16.00 -5.23 -6.95
C LEU A 16 15.00 -5.39 -5.79
N MET A 17 15.43 -5.97 -4.67
CA MET A 17 14.60 -6.16 -3.47
C MET A 17 14.18 -4.83 -2.83
N ARG A 18 15.07 -3.85 -2.76
CA ARG A 18 14.74 -2.51 -2.25
C ARG A 18 13.67 -1.83 -3.09
N ARG A 19 13.76 -1.91 -4.41
CA ARG A 19 12.73 -1.37 -5.31
C ARG A 19 11.40 -2.11 -5.15
N PHE A 20 11.43 -3.43 -5.02
CA PHE A 20 10.22 -4.22 -4.79
C PHE A 20 9.51 -3.79 -3.50
N LYS A 21 10.25 -3.66 -2.39
CA LYS A 21 9.69 -3.15 -1.12
C LYS A 21 9.07 -1.76 -1.30
N LYS A 22 9.75 -0.85 -1.98
CA LYS A 22 9.25 0.50 -2.26
C LYS A 22 7.97 0.51 -3.12
N LEU A 23 7.86 -0.41 -4.09
CA LEU A 23 6.65 -0.61 -4.89
C LEU A 23 5.48 -1.13 -4.03
N CYS A 24 5.74 -2.11 -3.15
CA CYS A 24 4.73 -2.62 -2.19
C CYS A 24 4.22 -1.52 -1.24
N GLU A 25 5.11 -0.64 -0.78
CA GLU A 25 4.75 0.50 0.06
C GLU A 25 3.93 1.54 -0.71
N LYS A 26 4.32 1.87 -1.94
CA LYS A 26 3.61 2.83 -2.80
C LYS A 26 2.20 2.39 -3.13
N GLU A 27 2.03 1.11 -3.48
CA GLU A 27 0.71 0.52 -3.75
C GLU A 27 -0.11 0.32 -2.46
N GLY A 28 0.49 0.51 -1.28
CA GLY A 28 -0.20 0.35 0.00
C GLY A 28 -0.57 -1.10 0.30
N LEU A 29 0.05 -2.08 -0.37
CA LEU A 29 -0.27 -3.50 -0.26
C LEU A 29 -0.28 -3.98 1.20
N THR A 30 0.73 -3.59 1.97
CA THR A 30 0.85 -3.96 3.40
C THR A 30 -0.32 -3.40 4.23
N LYS A 31 -0.81 -2.21 3.91
CA LYS A 31 -1.96 -1.60 4.60
C LYS A 31 -3.26 -2.30 4.22
N ASP A 32 -3.39 -2.74 2.98
CA ASP A 32 -4.56 -3.45 2.49
C ASP A 32 -4.66 -4.87 3.06
N ILE A 33 -3.53 -5.57 3.19
CA ILE A 33 -3.46 -6.87 3.88
C ILE A 33 -3.96 -6.72 5.31
N LYS A 34 -3.40 -5.80 6.10
CA LYS A 34 -3.83 -5.55 7.49
C LYS A 34 -5.31 -5.15 7.59
N LYS A 35 -5.83 -4.40 6.62
CA LYS A 35 -7.25 -4.00 6.60
C LYS A 35 -8.19 -5.19 6.33
N LYS A 36 -7.73 -6.19 5.57
CA LYS A 36 -8.51 -7.36 5.17
C LYS A 36 -8.30 -8.58 6.06
N GLU A 37 -7.33 -8.52 6.96
CA GLU A 37 -6.98 -9.60 7.89
C GLU A 37 -8.16 -10.00 8.79
N PHE A 38 -9.01 -9.04 9.16
CA PHE A 38 -10.18 -9.27 9.99
C PHE A 38 -11.45 -8.76 9.33
N TYR A 39 -12.58 -9.40 9.65
CA TYR A 39 -13.88 -8.87 9.24
C TYR A 39 -14.12 -7.50 9.85
N GLU A 40 -14.57 -6.60 9.01
CA GLU A 40 -14.85 -5.23 9.36
C GLU A 40 -16.28 -4.89 8.97
N LYS A 41 -17.09 -4.53 9.97
CA LYS A 41 -18.48 -4.13 9.78
C LYS A 41 -18.58 -3.00 8.74
N PRO A 42 -19.62 -2.99 7.88
CA PRO A 42 -19.80 -1.95 6.87
C PRO A 42 -19.85 -0.52 7.43
N SER A 43 -20.39 -0.33 8.63
CA SER A 43 -20.40 0.96 9.34
C SER A 43 -18.99 1.47 9.64
N GLU A 44 -18.13 0.62 10.20
CA GLU A 44 -16.73 0.93 10.50
C GLU A 44 -15.94 1.25 9.24
N ARG A 45 -16.17 0.49 8.16
CA ARG A 45 -15.57 0.75 6.85
C ARG A 45 -15.91 2.14 6.32
N ARG A 46 -17.19 2.54 6.39
CA ARG A 46 -17.66 3.88 6.01
C ARG A 46 -17.03 4.97 6.88
N ARG A 47 -17.03 4.78 8.21
CA ARG A 47 -16.43 5.71 9.17
C ARG A 47 -14.95 5.97 8.89
N ARG A 48 -14.17 4.92 8.60
CA ARG A 48 -12.74 5.08 8.27
C ARG A 48 -12.50 5.72 6.92
N ALA A 49 -13.34 5.43 5.92
CA ALA A 49 -13.24 6.09 4.62
C ALA A 49 -13.44 7.60 4.74
N ALA A 50 -14.42 8.04 5.52
CA ALA A 50 -14.68 9.45 5.83
C ALA A 50 -13.51 10.11 6.60
N ARG A 51 -12.93 9.43 7.59
CA ARG A 51 -11.74 9.94 8.29
C ARG A 51 -10.56 10.11 7.35
N LYS A 52 -10.27 9.10 6.51
CA LYS A 52 -9.16 9.16 5.54
C LYS A 52 -9.31 10.30 4.53
N SER A 53 -10.53 10.64 4.11
CA SER A 53 -10.75 11.76 3.19
C SER A 53 -10.55 13.11 3.89
N GLN A 54 -10.97 13.24 5.16
CA GLN A 54 -10.71 14.43 5.96
C GLN A 54 -9.22 14.65 6.22
N THR A 55 -8.47 13.61 6.60
CA THR A 55 -7.02 13.75 6.87
C THR A 55 -6.23 14.17 5.62
N ARG A 56 -6.68 13.76 4.42
CA ARG A 56 -6.05 14.18 3.14
C ARG A 56 -6.33 15.63 2.78
N LYS A 57 -7.45 16.21 3.23
CA LYS A 57 -7.82 17.60 2.93
C LYS A 57 -7.06 18.62 3.78
N VAL A 58 -6.57 18.22 4.95
CA VAL A 58 -5.89 19.12 5.91
C VAL A 58 -4.37 19.18 5.66
N GLY A 59 -3.81 18.24 4.89
CA GLY A 59 -2.37 18.14 4.62
C GLY A 59 -1.91 18.74 3.28
N ASN A 60 -2.55 19.82 2.81
CA ASN A 60 -2.11 20.60 1.66
C ASN A 60 -2.04 22.09 2.02
#